data_AF-A0A356T9X7-F1
#
_entry.id   AF-A0A356T9X7-F1
#
_cell.length_a   1.000
_cell.length_b   1.000
_cell.length_c   1.000
_cell.angle_alpha   90.00
_cell.angle_beta   90.00
_cell.angle_gamma   90.00
#
_symmetry.space_group_name_H-M   'P 1'
#
loop_
_entity.id
_entity.type
_entity.pdbx_description
1 polymer ?
#
loop_
_entity_poly.entity_id
_entity_poly.type
_entity_poly.pdbx_seq_one_letter_code
_entity_poly.pdbx_strand_id
1 'polypeptide(L)'
;MLAACDPGSSGVQIELYAQADVSELSVTVVSLDSPSLPPAMPAPRVFTPARSQRDLEDNPLRVGIELDRPSTILVHMVAKTPDDGVLVATRCYGVTGIVTDSVVLVGPVGALDLDGDTWLSSAATSCRERSEGGGERACEDTDYLCPEMRASDCDDSNDMIFPGAGFQCQNGVDEDCD
;
A
#
# COMPACT_ATOMS: atom_id res chain seq x y z
N MET A 1 -0.78 -31.08 -16.03
CA MET A 1 -0.02 -30.20 -16.93
C MET A 1 0.36 -28.99 -16.09
N LEU A 2 1.56 -29.02 -15.51
CA LEU A 2 2.07 -27.94 -14.67
C LEU A 2 2.55 -26.83 -15.61
N ALA A 3 1.95 -25.65 -15.52
CA ALA A 3 2.47 -24.48 -16.22
C ALA A 3 3.88 -24.21 -15.68
N ALA A 4 4.88 -24.27 -16.56
CA ALA A 4 6.22 -23.84 -16.23
C ALA A 4 6.18 -22.34 -15.92
N CYS A 5 6.76 -21.92 -14.79
CA CYS A 5 6.96 -20.50 -14.48
C CYS A 5 7.74 -19.87 -15.64
N ASP A 6 7.17 -18.84 -16.26
CA ASP A 6 7.85 -18.05 -17.27
C ASP A 6 9.06 -17.36 -16.60
N PRO A 7 10.31 -17.64 -17.01
CA PRO A 7 11.51 -17.03 -16.42
C PRO A 7 11.62 -15.52 -16.69
N GLY A 8 10.67 -14.91 -17.43
CA GLY A 8 10.55 -13.47 -17.62
C GLY A 8 9.59 -12.75 -16.67
N SER A 9 8.94 -13.43 -15.71
CA SER A 9 7.94 -12.79 -14.85
C SER A 9 8.59 -11.84 -13.82
N SER A 10 8.20 -10.57 -13.88
CA SER A 10 8.46 -9.58 -12.84
C SER A 10 7.19 -9.38 -12.04
N GLY A 11 7.27 -9.29 -10.72
CA GLY A 11 6.09 -9.08 -9.90
C GLY A 11 6.35 -9.10 -8.40
N VAL A 12 5.28 -8.82 -7.65
CA VAL A 12 5.27 -8.86 -6.19
C VAL A 12 4.22 -9.86 -5.73
N GLN A 13 4.60 -10.71 -4.77
CA GLN A 13 3.68 -11.60 -4.05
C GLN A 13 3.64 -11.16 -2.59
N ILE A 14 2.49 -10.69 -2.14
CA ILE A 14 2.30 -10.18 -0.79
C ILE A 14 1.44 -11.18 -0.01
N GLU A 15 1.96 -11.68 1.11
CA GLU A 15 1.18 -12.29 2.17
C GLU A 15 0.64 -11.19 3.09
N LEU A 16 -0.65 -10.93 2.99
CA LEU A 16 -1.32 -9.81 3.64
C LEU A 16 -2.06 -10.28 4.90
N TYR A 17 -1.65 -9.70 6.01
CA TYR A 17 -2.22 -9.80 7.35
C TYR A 17 -2.88 -8.47 7.72
N ALA A 18 -3.59 -8.44 8.84
CA ALA A 18 -4.26 -7.23 9.31
C ALA A 18 -4.33 -7.18 10.84
N GLN A 19 -4.40 -5.98 11.41
CA GLN A 19 -4.62 -5.77 12.85
C GLN A 19 -6.10 -5.90 13.26
N ALA A 20 -7.02 -5.99 12.31
CA ALA A 20 -8.46 -6.19 12.56
C ALA A 20 -9.11 -7.00 11.42
N ASP A 21 -10.41 -7.27 11.56
CA ASP A 21 -11.22 -7.94 10.53
C ASP A 21 -11.29 -7.10 9.25
N VAL A 22 -11.28 -7.75 8.09
CA VAL A 22 -11.26 -7.13 6.76
C VAL A 22 -12.51 -7.51 5.97
N SER A 23 -13.36 -6.53 5.66
CA SER A 23 -14.56 -6.68 4.82
C SER A 23 -14.27 -6.40 3.35
N GLU A 24 -13.46 -5.37 3.08
CA GLU A 24 -13.06 -4.90 1.75
C GLU A 24 -11.55 -4.61 1.73
N LEU A 25 -10.88 -4.88 0.60
CA LEU A 25 -9.49 -4.54 0.34
C LEU A 25 -9.41 -3.81 -1.00
N SER A 26 -8.83 -2.63 -0.99
CA SER A 26 -8.50 -1.82 -2.17
C SER A 26 -6.99 -1.79 -2.35
N VAL A 27 -6.52 -2.02 -3.58
CA VAL A 27 -5.09 -2.01 -3.93
C VAL A 27 -4.86 -1.05 -5.09
N THR A 28 -4.08 0.00 -4.83
CA THR A 28 -3.61 0.96 -5.83
C THR A 28 -2.14 0.68 -6.12
N VAL A 29 -1.78 0.58 -7.41
CA VAL A 29 -0.41 0.32 -7.85
C VAL A 29 0.02 1.43 -8.80
N VAL A 30 1.18 2.02 -8.52
CA VAL A 30 1.73 3.16 -9.26
C VAL A 30 3.17 2.85 -9.65
N SER A 31 3.54 3.12 -10.90
CA SER A 31 4.95 3.04 -11.32
C SER A 31 5.70 4.27 -10.84
N LEU A 32 6.85 4.05 -10.22
CA LEU A 32 7.80 5.08 -9.76
C LEU A 32 9.01 5.22 -10.71
N ASP A 33 8.95 4.64 -11.90
CA ASP A 33 10.00 4.83 -12.92
C ASP A 33 10.04 6.28 -13.44
N SER A 34 8.96 7.04 -13.23
CA SER A 34 8.85 8.46 -13.55
C SER A 34 9.38 9.35 -12.40
N PRO A 35 10.00 10.50 -12.71
CA PRO A 35 10.51 11.43 -11.69
C PRO A 35 9.41 12.14 -10.90
N SER A 36 8.17 12.14 -11.40
CA SER A 36 6.97 12.63 -10.70
C SER A 36 5.93 11.52 -10.59
N LEU A 37 4.97 11.67 -9.67
CA LEU A 37 3.79 10.80 -9.61
C LEU A 37 2.87 11.06 -10.81
N PRO A 38 1.96 10.14 -11.15
CA PRO A 38 0.90 10.49 -12.09
C PRO A 38 0.06 11.64 -11.51
N PRO A 39 -0.42 12.57 -12.34
CA PRO A 39 -1.22 13.72 -11.89
C PRO A 39 -2.61 13.34 -11.34
N ALA A 40 -2.92 12.05 -11.30
CA ALA A 40 -4.08 11.49 -10.61
C ALA A 40 -3.76 10.02 -10.33
N MET A 41 -3.95 9.59 -9.09
CA MET A 41 -3.77 8.19 -8.73
C MET A 41 -4.70 7.27 -9.55
N PRO A 42 -4.20 6.10 -9.98
CA PRO A 42 -5.02 5.13 -10.69
C PRO A 42 -6.11 4.58 -9.76
N ALA A 43 -7.28 4.28 -10.33
CA ALA A 43 -8.38 3.71 -9.55
C ALA A 43 -7.96 2.37 -8.92
N PRO A 44 -8.26 2.17 -7.61
CA PRO A 44 -7.89 0.95 -6.91
C PRO A 44 -8.60 -0.27 -7.52
N ARG A 45 -7.96 -1.43 -7.39
CA ARG A 45 -8.63 -2.73 -7.55
C ARG A 45 -9.24 -3.13 -6.22
N VAL A 46 -10.55 -3.37 -6.21
CA VAL A 46 -11.32 -3.64 -4.99
C VAL A 46 -11.69 -5.13 -4.91
N PHE A 47 -11.53 -5.69 -3.73
CA PHE A 47 -11.82 -7.09 -3.39
C PHE A 47 -12.64 -7.13 -2.09
N THR A 48 -13.53 -8.12 -1.94
CA THR A 48 -14.36 -8.28 -0.74
C THR A 48 -14.07 -9.62 -0.06
N PRO A 49 -12.91 -9.78 0.58
CA PRO A 49 -12.46 -11.08 1.06
C PRO A 49 -13.24 -11.57 2.29
N ALA A 50 -13.83 -10.66 3.09
CA ALA A 50 -14.61 -10.95 4.30
C ALA A 50 -13.91 -11.94 5.25
N ARG A 51 -12.75 -11.53 5.80
CA ARG A 51 -11.88 -12.37 6.63
C ARG A 51 -11.73 -11.78 8.03
N SER A 52 -11.72 -12.64 9.04
CA SER A 52 -11.39 -12.19 10.40
C SER A 52 -9.89 -12.05 10.59
N GLN A 53 -9.47 -11.17 11.51
CA GLN A 53 -8.07 -10.99 11.88
C GLN A 53 -7.40 -12.33 12.22
N ARG A 54 -8.09 -13.13 13.04
CA ARG A 54 -7.59 -14.45 13.48
C ARG A 54 -7.38 -15.42 12.33
N ASP A 55 -8.29 -15.44 11.35
CA ASP A 55 -8.13 -16.30 10.18
C ASP A 55 -7.01 -15.81 9.27
N LEU A 56 -6.77 -14.50 9.20
CA LEU A 56 -5.62 -13.94 8.48
C LEU A 56 -4.28 -14.31 9.13
N GLU A 57 -4.22 -14.54 10.44
CA GLU A 57 -2.99 -15.00 11.11
C GLU A 57 -2.55 -16.40 10.64
N ASP A 58 -3.51 -17.29 10.38
CA ASP A 58 -3.26 -18.66 9.93
C ASP A 58 -3.26 -18.79 8.40
N ASN A 59 -4.10 -18.01 7.72
CA ASN A 59 -4.37 -18.08 6.28
C ASN A 59 -4.37 -16.66 5.68
N PRO A 60 -3.19 -16.04 5.48
CA PRO A 60 -3.11 -14.67 4.98
C PRO A 60 -3.73 -14.54 3.58
N LEU A 61 -4.20 -13.33 3.27
CA LEU A 61 -4.58 -13.00 1.89
C LEU A 61 -3.32 -12.98 1.03
N ARG A 62 -3.41 -13.50 -0.20
CA ARG A 62 -2.28 -13.51 -1.13
C ARG A 62 -2.60 -12.57 -2.28
N VAL A 63 -1.87 -11.46 -2.34
CA VAL A 63 -2.01 -10.46 -3.42
C VAL A 63 -0.84 -10.65 -4.38
N GLY A 64 -1.15 -10.95 -5.64
CA GLY A 64 -0.17 -11.01 -6.72
C GLY A 64 -0.25 -9.76 -7.58
N ILE A 65 0.87 -9.08 -7.79
CA ILE A 65 1.01 -7.96 -8.70
C ILE A 65 1.96 -8.42 -9.81
N GLU A 66 1.43 -8.62 -11.01
CA GLU A 66 2.21 -8.98 -12.19
C GLU A 66 2.66 -7.70 -12.92
N LEU A 67 3.93 -7.68 -13.33
CA LEU A 67 4.53 -6.58 -14.08
C LEU A 67 5.06 -7.09 -15.42
N ASP A 68 4.76 -6.35 -16.49
CA ASP A 68 5.22 -6.67 -17.84
C ASP A 68 6.74 -6.51 -18.02
N ARG A 69 7.39 -5.78 -17.09
CA ARG A 69 8.84 -5.52 -17.08
C ARG A 69 9.32 -5.22 -15.67
N PRO A 70 10.63 -5.33 -15.41
CA PRO A 70 11.25 -4.77 -14.21
C PRO A 70 10.90 -3.28 -14.05
N SER A 71 10.50 -2.89 -12.84
CA SER A 71 10.06 -1.53 -12.49
C SER A 71 10.12 -1.31 -10.99
N THR A 72 10.20 -0.05 -10.57
CA THR A 72 9.92 0.34 -9.18
C THR A 72 8.45 0.73 -9.07
N ILE A 73 7.74 0.20 -8.07
CA ILE A 73 6.32 0.50 -7.87
C ILE A 73 6.03 0.94 -6.43
N LEU A 74 5.06 1.83 -6.28
CA LEU A 74 4.34 2.09 -5.03
C LEU A 74 3.07 1.24 -5.01
N VAL A 75 2.81 0.61 -3.88
CA VAL A 75 1.59 -0.15 -3.62
C VAL A 75 0.95 0.43 -2.37
N HIS A 76 -0.22 1.02 -2.54
CA HIS A 76 -1.04 1.55 -1.46
C HIS A 76 -2.24 0.62 -1.26
N MET A 77 -2.34 0.03 -0.08
CA MET A 77 -3.39 -0.93 0.28
C MET A 77 -4.24 -0.35 1.38
N VAL A 78 -5.55 -0.35 1.17
CA VAL A 78 -6.55 0.16 2.10
C VAL A 78 -7.58 -0.94 2.34
N ALA A 79 -7.83 -1.28 3.59
CA ALA A 79 -8.87 -2.20 3.97
C ALA A 79 -9.93 -1.52 4.82
N LYS A 80 -11.19 -1.90 4.61
CA LYS A 80 -12.29 -1.55 5.52
C LYS A 80 -12.55 -2.70 6.49
N THR A 81 -12.88 -2.37 7.72
CA THR A 81 -13.39 -3.32 8.70
C THR A 81 -14.92 -3.41 8.61
N PRO A 82 -15.56 -4.42 9.23
CA PRO A 82 -17.01 -4.48 9.32
C PRO A 82 -17.65 -3.33 10.10
N ASP A 83 -16.89 -2.67 10.97
CA ASP A 83 -17.34 -1.59 11.87
C ASP A 83 -16.87 -0.21 11.39
N ASP A 84 -16.79 -0.01 10.07
CA ASP A 84 -16.36 1.24 9.40
C ASP A 84 -14.94 1.73 9.76
N GLY A 85 -14.08 0.86 10.29
CA GLY A 85 -12.67 1.14 10.50
C GLY A 85 -11.87 1.05 9.20
N VAL A 86 -10.72 1.74 9.14
CA VAL A 86 -9.80 1.71 8.00
C VAL A 86 -8.44 1.21 8.45
N LEU A 87 -7.86 0.27 7.70
CA LEU A 87 -6.49 -0.21 7.87
C LEU A 87 -5.68 0.10 6.62
N VAL A 88 -4.43 0.51 6.74
CA VAL A 88 -3.60 0.88 5.59
C VAL A 88 -2.22 0.23 5.62
N ALA A 89 -1.63 0.08 4.44
CA ALA A 89 -0.21 -0.17 4.26
C ALA A 89 0.27 0.42 2.93
N THR A 90 1.27 1.29 2.99
CA THR A 90 1.97 1.81 1.80
C THR A 90 3.36 1.19 1.72
N ARG A 91 3.71 0.60 0.57
CA ARG A 91 5.00 -0.06 0.32
C ARG A 91 5.57 0.35 -1.01
N CYS A 92 6.89 0.36 -1.12
CA CYS A 92 7.59 0.58 -2.37
C CYS A 92 8.48 -0.62 -2.68
N TYR A 93 8.43 -1.13 -3.91
CA TYR A 93 9.15 -2.32 -4.34
C TYR A 93 10.00 -2.01 -5.57
N GLY A 94 11.30 -2.29 -5.49
CA GLY A 94 12.16 -2.40 -6.67
C GLY A 94 12.08 -3.82 -7.24
N VAL A 95 11.42 -4.00 -8.39
CA VAL A 95 11.09 -5.32 -8.92
C VAL A 95 11.95 -5.65 -10.13
N THR A 96 12.82 -6.65 -10.02
CA THR A 96 13.64 -7.19 -11.13
C THR A 96 13.32 -8.64 -11.50
N GLY A 97 12.49 -9.29 -10.69
CA GLY A 97 12.01 -10.66 -10.82
C GLY A 97 10.77 -10.81 -9.92
N ILE A 98 10.64 -11.90 -9.19
CA ILE A 98 9.59 -12.06 -8.18
C ILE A 98 10.10 -11.58 -6.82
N VAL A 99 9.46 -10.55 -6.28
CA VAL A 99 9.62 -10.10 -4.89
C VAL A 99 8.53 -10.74 -4.04
N THR A 100 8.87 -11.24 -2.86
CA THR A 100 7.92 -11.76 -1.89
C THR A 100 7.97 -10.92 -0.62
N ASP A 101 6.83 -10.51 -0.10
CA ASP A 101 6.74 -9.70 1.13
C ASP A 101 5.61 -10.17 2.04
N SER A 102 5.73 -9.90 3.34
CA SER A 102 4.68 -10.09 4.33
C SER A 102 4.26 -8.72 4.87
N VAL A 103 3.00 -8.35 4.63
CA VAL A 103 2.50 -7.01 4.99
C VAL A 103 1.44 -7.14 6.07
N VAL A 104 1.52 -6.32 7.09
CA VAL A 104 0.45 -6.14 8.08
C VAL A 104 -0.24 -4.81 7.81
N LEU A 105 -1.55 -4.85 7.53
CA LEU A 105 -2.39 -3.66 7.44
C LEU A 105 -2.60 -3.08 8.85
N VAL A 106 -2.26 -1.81 9.01
CA VAL A 106 -2.21 -1.12 10.30
C VAL A 106 -3.45 -0.26 10.46
N GLY A 107 -4.07 -0.31 11.62
CA GLY A 107 -5.19 0.56 11.98
C GLY A 107 -6.03 0.00 13.13
N PRO A 108 -7.17 0.63 13.45
CA PRO A 108 -7.80 1.72 12.69
C PRO A 108 -6.93 2.97 12.59
N VAL A 109 -6.82 3.56 11.41
CA VAL A 109 -5.93 4.72 11.18
C VAL A 109 -6.45 6.04 11.72
N GLY A 110 -7.70 6.13 12.17
CA GLY A 110 -8.41 7.37 12.55
C GLY A 110 -7.56 8.59 12.99
N ALA A 111 -6.82 8.55 14.10
CA ALA A 111 -6.05 9.72 14.56
C ALA A 111 -4.72 9.96 13.84
N LEU A 112 -4.35 9.07 12.90
CA LEU A 112 -3.15 9.12 12.07
C LEU A 112 -3.45 9.60 10.63
N ASP A 113 -4.73 9.75 10.29
CA ASP A 113 -5.29 10.15 9.00
C ASP A 113 -6.48 11.07 9.32
N LEU A 114 -6.18 12.36 9.52
CA LEU A 114 -7.11 13.33 10.11
C LEU A 114 -8.15 13.83 9.12
N ASP A 115 -7.85 13.82 7.82
CA ASP A 115 -8.78 14.21 6.77
C ASP A 115 -9.49 13.02 6.09
N GLY A 116 -8.98 11.80 6.26
CA GLY A 116 -9.66 10.56 5.89
C GLY A 116 -9.41 10.12 4.46
N ASP A 117 -8.37 10.62 3.80
CA ASP A 117 -8.01 10.23 2.44
C ASP A 117 -7.20 8.93 2.36
N THR A 118 -6.87 8.35 3.53
CA THR A 118 -6.15 7.08 3.76
C THR A 118 -4.64 7.13 3.55
N TRP A 119 -4.08 8.28 3.20
CA TRP A 119 -2.65 8.53 3.27
C TRP A 119 -2.27 8.99 4.68
N LEU A 120 -1.10 8.56 5.14
CA LEU A 120 -0.62 8.98 6.45
C LEU A 120 0.44 10.05 6.24
N SER A 121 0.54 11.00 7.17
CA SER A 121 1.61 11.99 7.23
C SER A 121 3.03 11.41 7.24
N SER A 122 3.18 10.11 7.54
CA SER A 122 4.39 9.35 7.21
C SER A 122 4.06 7.92 6.81
N ALA A 123 4.53 7.52 5.62
CA ALA A 123 4.37 6.17 5.11
C ALA A 123 4.98 5.10 6.04
N ALA A 124 6.07 5.43 6.74
CA ALA A 124 6.73 4.55 7.72
C ALA A 124 5.81 4.14 8.88
N THR A 125 4.81 4.95 9.21
CA THR A 125 3.80 4.64 10.23
C THR A 125 2.99 3.39 9.85
N SER A 126 2.65 3.24 8.57
CA SER A 126 1.95 2.08 8.02
C SER A 126 2.87 0.90 7.69
N CYS A 127 4.18 1.05 7.86
CA CYS A 127 5.14 0.02 7.48
C CYS A 127 5.34 -1.02 8.58
N ARG A 128 4.56 -2.10 8.49
CA ARG A 128 4.55 -3.26 9.37
C ARG A 128 4.58 -4.57 8.60
N GLU A 129 5.31 -5.53 9.13
CA GLU A 129 5.52 -6.85 8.54
C GLU A 129 5.48 -7.95 9.61
N ARG A 130 5.42 -9.22 9.19
CA ARG A 130 5.46 -10.34 10.13
C ARG A 130 6.91 -10.72 10.43
N SER A 131 7.21 -10.90 11.72
CA SER A 131 8.51 -11.41 12.13
C SER A 131 8.59 -12.93 11.92
N GLU A 132 9.79 -13.46 11.67
CA GLU A 132 10.05 -14.90 11.48
C GLU A 132 9.61 -15.77 12.68
N GLY A 133 9.50 -15.18 13.87
CA GLY A 133 9.04 -15.84 15.11
C GLY A 133 7.54 -15.67 15.39
N GLY A 134 6.80 -15.04 14.49
CA GLY A 134 5.43 -14.59 14.74
C GLY A 134 5.35 -13.18 15.31
N GLY A 135 4.18 -12.55 15.18
CA GLY A 135 3.97 -11.17 15.61
C GLY A 135 4.41 -10.13 14.58
N GLU A 136 4.09 -8.88 14.89
CA GLU A 136 4.29 -7.70 14.03
C GLU A 136 5.55 -6.95 14.41
N ARG A 137 6.28 -6.44 13.40
CA ARG A 137 7.38 -5.49 13.59
C ARG A 137 7.32 -4.37 12.55
N ALA A 138 7.98 -3.24 12.83
CA ALA A 138 8.20 -2.21 11.82
C ALA A 138 9.12 -2.72 10.71
N CYS A 139 8.90 -2.21 9.49
CA CYS A 139 9.84 -2.38 8.40
C CYS A 139 11.20 -1.79 8.77
N GLU A 140 12.28 -2.41 8.31
CA GLU A 140 13.61 -1.81 8.37
C GLU A 140 13.79 -0.83 7.19
N ASP A 141 14.63 0.20 7.38
CA ASP A 141 14.73 1.35 6.49
C ASP A 141 15.11 1.03 5.02
N THR A 142 15.59 -0.18 4.74
CA THR A 142 16.20 -0.52 3.45
C THR A 142 15.33 -1.30 2.47
N ASP A 143 14.21 -1.88 2.91
CA ASP A 143 13.61 -2.96 2.11
C ASP A 143 12.34 -2.53 1.36
N TYR A 144 11.35 -1.96 2.06
CA TYR A 144 10.04 -1.65 1.46
C TYR A 144 9.45 -0.29 1.86
N LEU A 145 10.23 0.55 2.55
CA LEU A 145 9.84 1.94 2.83
C LEU A 145 9.77 2.74 1.54
N CYS A 146 8.70 3.52 1.41
CA CYS A 146 8.61 4.51 0.35
C CYS A 146 9.42 5.76 0.70
N PRO A 147 10.01 6.43 -0.29
CA PRO A 147 10.46 7.82 -0.11
C PRO A 147 9.28 8.67 0.38
N GLU A 148 9.48 9.46 1.43
CA GLU A 148 8.42 10.28 2.03
C GLU A 148 7.76 11.21 0.99
N MET A 149 8.55 11.82 0.08
CA MET A 149 8.07 12.65 -1.04
C MET A 149 7.18 11.92 -2.07
N ARG A 150 6.92 10.62 -1.92
CA ARG A 150 6.09 9.84 -2.84
C ARG A 150 4.90 9.18 -2.15
N ALA A 151 4.83 9.23 -0.83
CA ALA A 151 3.95 8.37 -0.06
C ALA A 151 3.46 8.95 1.26
N SER A 152 3.97 10.11 1.66
CA SER A 152 3.54 10.82 2.85
C SER A 152 2.64 11.96 2.46
N ASP A 153 1.54 12.08 3.19
CA ASP A 153 0.64 13.20 3.04
C ASP A 153 1.26 14.48 3.65
N CYS A 154 1.24 15.54 2.85
CA CYS A 154 1.83 16.83 3.15
C CYS A 154 0.85 17.82 3.79
N ASP A 155 -0.46 17.55 3.75
CA ASP A 155 -1.52 18.34 4.39
C ASP A 155 -2.64 17.45 4.93
N ASP A 156 -2.37 16.83 6.09
CA ASP A 156 -3.26 15.97 6.91
C ASP A 156 -4.42 16.76 7.55
N SER A 157 -4.95 17.74 6.84
CA SER A 157 -6.13 18.52 7.16
C SER A 157 -7.04 18.73 5.95
N ASN A 158 -6.68 18.17 4.79
CA ASN A 158 -7.33 18.41 3.52
C ASN A 158 -7.24 17.16 2.61
N ASP A 159 -8.34 16.40 2.58
CA ASP A 159 -8.53 15.14 1.84
C ASP A 159 -8.36 15.21 0.30
N MET A 160 -8.10 16.40 -0.22
CA MET A 160 -7.83 16.67 -1.63
C MET A 160 -6.33 16.86 -1.93
N ILE A 161 -5.47 16.89 -0.91
CA ILE A 161 -4.02 17.05 -1.01
C ILE A 161 -3.38 15.78 -0.48
N PHE A 162 -2.82 14.97 -1.38
CA PHE A 162 -2.20 13.69 -1.04
C PHE A 162 -1.30 13.22 -2.18
N PRO A 163 -0.42 12.24 -1.95
CA PRO A 163 0.44 11.68 -3.00
C PRO A 163 -0.31 11.37 -4.32
N GLY A 164 0.02 12.09 -5.39
CA GLY A 164 -0.59 11.89 -6.71
C GLY A 164 -2.02 12.42 -6.84
N ALA A 165 -2.44 13.37 -6.00
CA ALA A 165 -3.71 14.07 -6.17
C ALA A 165 -3.76 14.92 -7.45
N GLY A 166 -4.97 15.35 -7.81
CA GLY A 166 -5.23 16.10 -9.03
C GLY A 166 -4.77 17.55 -8.95
N PHE A 167 -3.79 17.93 -9.80
CA PHE A 167 -3.31 19.31 -9.90
C PHE A 167 -4.46 20.34 -10.09
N GLN A 168 -4.43 21.40 -9.29
CA GLN A 168 -5.35 22.54 -9.42
C GLN A 168 -4.64 23.76 -10.03
N CYS A 169 -5.09 24.20 -11.20
CA CYS A 169 -4.47 25.31 -11.90
C CYS A 169 -4.48 26.63 -11.08
N GLN A 170 -3.28 27.17 -10.83
CA GLN A 170 -3.03 28.55 -10.38
C GLN A 170 -3.48 28.91 -8.94
N ASN A 171 -3.58 27.94 -8.03
CA ASN A 171 -3.79 28.21 -6.61
C ASN A 171 -2.48 28.33 -5.79
N GLY A 172 -1.36 27.85 -6.33
CA GLY A 172 -0.04 27.91 -5.68
C GLY A 172 0.15 26.90 -4.55
N VAL A 173 -0.69 25.87 -4.50
CA VAL A 173 -0.61 24.75 -3.57
C VAL A 173 0.05 23.57 -4.28
N ASP A 174 0.76 22.74 -3.52
CA ASP A 174 1.23 21.43 -3.96
C ASP A 174 0.15 20.42 -3.56
N GLU A 175 -0.62 19.94 -4.54
CA GLU A 175 -1.70 18.98 -4.27
C GLU A 175 -1.20 17.55 -4.19
N ASP A 176 -0.16 17.20 -4.94
CA ASP A 176 0.30 15.83 -5.12
C ASP A 176 1.49 15.45 -4.24
N CYS A 177 1.93 16.35 -3.36
CA CYS A 177 2.96 16.16 -2.34
C CYS A 177 4.30 15.67 -2.92
N ASP A 178 4.77 16.30 -4.00
CA ASP A 178 5.90 15.84 -4.86
C ASP A 178 7.25 16.60 -4.74
#